data_AF-X1AFM6-F1
#
_entry.id   AF-X1AFM6-F1
#
_cell.length_a   1.000
_cell.length_b   1.000
_cell.length_c   1.000
_cell.angle_alpha   90.00
_cell.angle_beta   90.00
_cell.angle_gamma   90.00
#
_symmetry.space_group_name_H-M   'P 1'
#
loop_
_entity.id
_entity.type
_entity.pdbx_description
1 polymer ?
#
loop_
_entity_poly.entity_id
_entity_poly.type
_entity_poly.pdbx_seq_one_letter_code
_entity_poly.pdbx_strand_id
1 'polypeptide(L)'
;DIEGDLEKLNTDFLDIARQNRTLARKKYHDEPEKVFEDLVNQAFLLLDFDTIPQRSAHGWDIILIAGRAVHPYFIVVECKTAAEGIYNYLVKKQDYLYTLKNYCLDLFKDKLIGACKGYAKYMLLVAPDFPGETEGCCRRFKDITGFRLSFLPVPVLLKLVNRYRETPILNHDWIEPFFQKERVIKEKDVEEIFEHTEREIDLLSERLCTKLRERFNQFSQISGDAAFIKLDMNVVSSVLEEIISEMSELVIPERKGIVDYINIEHDYYEIWKRILK
;
A
#
# COMPACT_ATOMS: atom_id res chain seq x y z
N ASP A 1 18.84 3.93 2.27
CA ASP A 1 19.12 3.15 3.48
C ASP A 1 17.91 3.35 4.36
N ILE A 2 17.21 2.28 4.76
CA ILE A 2 15.88 2.36 5.36
C ILE A 2 15.89 3.26 6.60
N GLU A 3 16.88 3.09 7.47
CA GLU A 3 17.00 3.90 8.70
C GLU A 3 17.21 5.38 8.38
N GLY A 4 18.15 5.69 7.49
CA GLY A 4 18.43 7.07 7.10
C GLY A 4 17.27 7.76 6.37
N ASP A 5 16.49 7.01 5.57
CA ASP A 5 15.32 7.57 4.88
C ASP A 5 14.15 7.77 5.86
N LEU A 6 13.96 6.86 6.82
CA LEU A 6 12.98 7.01 7.90
C LEU A 6 13.33 8.17 8.84
N GLU A 7 14.60 8.37 9.17
CA GLU A 7 15.07 9.50 9.99
C GLU A 7 14.79 10.85 9.30
N LYS A 8 15.07 10.94 7.99
CA LYS A 8 14.76 12.14 7.19
C LYS A 8 13.26 12.44 7.22
N LEU A 9 12.41 11.44 7.00
CA LEU A 9 10.96 11.63 7.03
C LEU A 9 10.49 12.10 8.41
N ASN A 10 10.98 11.48 9.48
CA ASN A 10 10.59 11.87 10.84
C ASN A 10 11.05 13.29 11.22
N THR A 11 12.17 13.75 10.67
CA THR A 11 12.74 15.06 11.05
C THR A 11 12.23 16.20 10.18
N ASP A 12 12.12 16.00 8.86
CA ASP A 12 11.99 17.11 7.93
C ASP A 12 10.64 17.17 7.20
N PHE A 13 9.89 16.06 7.15
CA PHE A 13 8.79 15.90 6.19
C PHE A 13 7.69 16.95 6.34
N LEU A 14 7.25 17.19 7.59
CA LEU A 14 6.21 18.18 7.88
C LEU A 14 6.69 19.62 7.63
N ASP A 15 7.95 19.92 7.95
CA ASP A 15 8.54 21.25 7.75
C ASP A 15 8.69 21.57 6.26
N ILE A 16 9.16 20.61 5.47
CA ILE A 16 9.23 20.73 4.01
C ILE A 16 7.83 20.90 3.42
N ALA A 17 6.85 20.11 3.87
CA ALA A 17 5.47 20.23 3.42
C ALA A 17 4.89 21.63 3.72
N ARG A 18 5.34 22.26 4.82
CA ARG A 18 5.02 23.64 5.22
C ARG A 18 5.88 24.71 4.53
N GLN A 19 6.54 24.37 3.43
CA GLN A 19 7.36 25.29 2.62
C GLN A 19 8.56 25.89 3.38
N ASN A 20 9.21 25.13 4.27
CA ASN A 20 10.45 25.58 4.91
C ASN A 20 11.61 25.68 3.90
N ARG A 21 11.71 26.83 3.24
CA ARG A 21 12.73 27.13 2.22
C ARG A 21 14.16 27.04 2.75
N THR A 22 14.39 27.44 4.00
CA THR A 22 15.72 27.39 4.61
C THR A 22 16.20 25.95 4.73
N LEU A 23 15.34 25.06 5.24
CA LEU A 23 15.65 23.63 5.35
C LEU A 23 15.86 23.01 3.96
N ALA A 24 14.94 23.24 3.03
CA ALA A 24 15.02 22.73 1.66
C ALA A 24 16.33 23.14 0.97
N ARG A 25 16.66 24.43 0.99
CA ARG A 25 17.87 24.94 0.32
C ARG A 25 19.18 24.53 0.99
N LYS A 26 19.20 24.46 2.32
CA LYS A 26 20.43 24.14 3.07
C LYS A 26 20.76 22.65 3.08
N LYS A 27 19.75 21.79 3.25
CA LYS A 27 19.94 20.34 3.41
C LYS A 27 19.76 19.57 2.10
N TYR A 28 18.82 20.00 1.25
CA TYR A 28 18.45 19.29 0.01
C TYR A 28 18.86 20.03 -1.27
N HIS A 29 19.28 21.29 -1.17
CA HIS A 29 19.68 22.13 -2.29
C HIS A 29 18.61 22.34 -3.37
N ASP A 30 17.33 22.18 -3.02
CA ASP A 30 16.19 22.27 -3.94
C ASP A 30 15.06 23.13 -3.34
N GLU A 31 14.00 23.40 -4.13
CA GLU A 31 12.79 24.08 -3.67
C GLU A 31 11.90 23.14 -2.83
N PRO A 32 11.16 23.66 -1.83
CA PRO A 32 10.34 22.83 -0.94
C PRO A 32 9.38 21.89 -1.67
N GLU A 33 8.78 22.33 -2.78
CA GLU A 33 7.86 21.51 -3.58
C GLU A 33 8.55 20.27 -4.14
N LYS A 34 9.77 20.41 -4.69
CA LYS A 34 10.52 19.27 -5.24
C LYS A 34 11.08 18.35 -4.17
N VAL A 35 11.54 18.91 -3.06
CA VAL A 35 11.92 18.10 -1.90
C VAL A 35 10.70 17.35 -1.35
N PHE A 36 9.53 17.98 -1.32
CA PHE A 36 8.31 17.35 -0.83
C PHE A 36 7.89 16.17 -1.71
N GLU A 37 7.89 16.33 -3.04
CA GLU A 37 7.65 15.24 -4.00
C GLU A 37 8.62 14.07 -3.75
N ASP A 38 9.92 14.34 -3.56
CA ASP A 38 10.92 13.31 -3.29
C ASP A 38 10.67 12.58 -1.95
N LEU A 39 10.29 13.31 -0.89
CA LEU A 39 9.99 12.72 0.41
C LEU A 39 8.70 11.89 0.39
N VAL A 40 7.65 12.33 -0.32
CA VAL A 40 6.44 11.53 -0.52
C VAL A 40 6.77 10.25 -1.28
N ASN A 41 7.59 10.34 -2.32
CA ASN A 41 8.07 9.16 -3.06
C ASN A 41 8.82 8.18 -2.16
N GLN A 42 9.74 8.68 -1.32
CA GLN A 42 10.46 7.86 -0.34
C GLN A 42 9.53 7.20 0.68
N ALA A 43 8.50 7.91 1.15
CA ALA A 43 7.51 7.36 2.07
C ALA A 43 6.77 6.14 1.46
N PHE A 44 6.38 6.20 0.18
CA PHE A 44 5.73 5.08 -0.49
C PHE A 44 6.67 3.94 -0.87
N LEU A 45 7.93 4.23 -1.22
CA LEU A 45 8.97 3.19 -1.34
C LEU A 45 9.18 2.49 0.01
N LEU A 46 9.09 3.23 1.12
CA LEU A 46 9.14 2.66 2.46
C LEU A 46 7.86 1.89 2.84
N LEU A 47 6.81 1.90 2.02
CA LEU A 47 5.65 1.01 2.13
C LEU A 47 5.68 -0.10 1.07
N ASP A 48 6.85 -0.31 0.44
CA ASP A 48 7.13 -1.34 -0.57
C ASP A 48 6.29 -1.23 -1.87
N PHE A 49 5.75 -0.04 -2.15
CA PHE A 49 5.16 0.28 -3.45
C PHE A 49 6.25 0.48 -4.51
N ASP A 50 6.00 0.01 -5.72
CA ASP A 50 6.73 0.48 -6.89
C ASP A 50 6.26 1.89 -7.25
N THR A 51 7.19 2.80 -7.55
CA THR A 51 6.86 4.20 -7.84
C THR A 51 7.46 4.69 -9.16
N ILE A 52 6.71 5.55 -9.85
CA ILE A 52 7.19 6.31 -11.01
C ILE A 52 7.04 7.79 -10.68
N PRO A 53 8.10 8.48 -10.23
CA PRO A 53 8.06 9.91 -9.97
C PRO A 53 8.26 10.71 -11.28
N GLN A 54 7.67 11.89 -11.35
CA GLN A 54 7.81 12.82 -12.46
C GLN A 54 8.15 14.23 -11.95
N ARG A 55 9.22 14.83 -12.48
CA ARG A 55 9.62 16.22 -12.14
C ARG A 55 9.09 17.29 -13.10
N SER A 56 8.06 16.96 -13.87
CA SER A 56 7.46 17.87 -14.84
C SER A 56 6.76 19.04 -14.13
N ALA A 57 6.68 20.20 -14.78
CA ALA A 57 5.86 21.31 -14.32
C ALA A 57 4.35 21.07 -14.57
N HIS A 58 4.02 20.08 -15.40
CA HIS A 58 2.66 19.73 -15.81
C HIS A 58 2.45 18.23 -15.72
N GLY A 59 1.41 17.81 -15.00
CA GLY A 59 1.05 16.41 -14.82
C GLY A 59 0.91 16.03 -13.35
N TRP A 60 0.77 14.74 -13.12
CA TRP A 60 0.85 14.12 -11.80
C TRP A 60 2.31 14.10 -11.30
N ASP A 61 2.49 13.97 -9.98
CA ASP A 61 3.82 13.97 -9.37
C ASP A 61 4.39 12.55 -9.24
N ILE A 62 3.55 11.59 -8.83
CA ILE A 62 3.97 10.18 -8.64
C ILE A 62 2.85 9.23 -9.09
N ILE A 63 3.20 8.15 -9.79
CA ILE A 63 2.32 6.97 -9.92
C ILE A 63 2.80 5.90 -8.96
N LEU A 64 1.90 5.40 -8.11
CA LEU A 64 2.14 4.21 -7.29
C LEU A 64 1.56 2.99 -7.98
N ILE A 65 2.29 1.89 -7.92
CA ILE A 65 1.93 0.61 -8.52
C ILE A 65 1.89 -0.44 -7.42
N ALA A 66 0.68 -0.88 -7.08
CA ALA A 66 0.47 -2.04 -6.22
C ALA A 66 0.53 -3.33 -7.06
N GLY A 67 1.68 -3.59 -7.69
CA GLY A 67 1.85 -4.72 -8.61
C GLY A 67 1.77 -6.08 -7.93
N ARG A 68 2.03 -6.11 -6.62
CA ARG A 68 2.02 -7.33 -5.79
C ARG A 68 0.66 -7.66 -5.17
N ALA A 69 -0.36 -6.83 -5.39
CA ALA A 69 -1.72 -7.14 -4.94
C ALA A 69 -2.31 -8.27 -5.78
N VAL A 70 -3.17 -9.12 -5.20
CA VAL A 70 -3.96 -10.14 -5.93
C VAL A 70 -4.76 -9.49 -7.08
N HIS A 71 -5.23 -8.27 -6.86
CA HIS A 71 -5.84 -7.43 -7.88
C HIS A 71 -5.07 -6.12 -8.05
N PRO A 72 -4.06 -6.08 -8.94
CA PRO A 72 -3.20 -4.92 -9.10
C PRO A 72 -3.98 -3.62 -9.31
N TYR A 73 -3.44 -2.53 -8.78
CA TYR A 73 -4.02 -1.22 -8.92
C TYR A 73 -2.96 -0.12 -9.00
N PHE A 74 -3.35 1.00 -9.62
CA PHE A 74 -2.56 2.20 -9.71
C PHE A 74 -3.20 3.34 -8.91
N ILE A 75 -2.34 4.13 -8.27
CA ILE A 75 -2.71 5.36 -7.59
C ILE A 75 -1.97 6.51 -8.28
N VAL A 76 -2.72 7.51 -8.74
CA VAL A 76 -2.16 8.78 -9.19
C VAL A 76 -2.01 9.67 -7.96
N VAL A 77 -0.80 10.16 -7.71
CA VAL A 77 -0.49 10.99 -6.54
C VAL A 77 -0.14 12.40 -6.97
N GLU A 78 -0.76 13.37 -6.29
CA GLU A 78 -0.44 14.79 -6.41
C GLU A 78 0.01 15.32 -5.04
N CYS A 79 1.18 15.92 -5.00
CA CYS A 79 1.80 16.50 -3.82
C CYS A 79 1.54 18.01 -3.78
N LYS A 80 1.12 18.51 -2.62
CA LYS A 80 0.89 19.95 -2.41
C LYS A 80 1.47 20.42 -1.09
N THR A 81 2.32 21.44 -1.16
CA THR A 81 2.83 22.14 0.02
C THR A 81 1.93 23.31 0.40
N ALA A 82 1.91 23.70 1.67
CA ALA A 82 1.16 24.85 2.15
C ALA A 82 1.86 25.51 3.35
N ALA A 83 2.30 26.76 3.20
CA ALA A 83 2.99 27.50 4.27
C ALA A 83 2.17 27.61 5.57
N GLU A 84 0.85 27.77 5.47
CA GLU A 84 -0.07 27.83 6.62
C GLU A 84 -0.30 26.46 7.28
N GLY A 85 0.23 25.39 6.70
CA GLY A 85 0.07 24.01 7.20
C GLY A 85 -1.27 23.36 6.85
N ILE A 86 -2.16 24.04 6.13
CA ILE A 86 -3.43 23.48 5.65
C ILE A 86 -3.59 23.81 4.16
N TYR A 87 -3.77 22.79 3.32
CA TYR A 87 -4.03 22.97 1.90
C TYR A 87 -5.53 23.11 1.65
N ASN A 88 -6.00 24.35 1.45
CA ASN A 88 -7.42 24.69 1.26
C ASN A 88 -7.77 25.11 -0.19
N TYR A 89 -6.86 24.95 -1.14
CA TYR A 89 -7.03 25.47 -2.51
C TYR A 89 -8.23 24.84 -3.22
N LEU A 90 -8.46 23.53 -3.05
CA LEU A 90 -9.60 22.83 -3.66
C LEU A 90 -10.95 23.37 -3.22
N VAL A 91 -11.07 23.82 -1.96
CA VAL A 91 -12.28 24.45 -1.44
C VAL A 91 -12.49 25.83 -2.08
N LYS A 92 -11.39 26.59 -2.22
CA LYS A 92 -11.43 27.97 -2.78
C LYS A 92 -11.60 28.00 -4.30
N LYS A 93 -11.07 27.00 -5.02
CA LYS A 93 -11.04 26.94 -6.48
C LYS A 93 -11.38 25.53 -6.95
N GLN A 94 -12.68 25.30 -7.12
CA GLN A 94 -13.20 24.00 -7.54
C GLN A 94 -12.76 23.58 -8.95
N ASP A 95 -12.37 24.53 -9.80
CA ASP A 95 -11.87 24.24 -11.16
C ASP A 95 -10.60 23.37 -11.14
N TYR A 96 -9.86 23.37 -10.04
CA TYR A 96 -8.69 22.51 -9.87
C TYR A 96 -9.04 21.01 -9.93
N LEU A 97 -10.29 20.62 -9.64
CA LEU A 97 -10.75 19.24 -9.85
C LEU A 97 -10.67 18.81 -11.32
N TYR A 98 -10.85 19.73 -12.27
CA TYR A 98 -10.68 19.41 -13.69
C TYR A 98 -9.22 19.18 -14.05
N THR A 99 -8.29 19.90 -13.40
CA THR A 99 -6.86 19.64 -13.55
C THR A 99 -6.52 18.23 -13.06
N LEU A 100 -6.98 17.85 -11.86
CA LEU A 100 -6.76 16.50 -11.32
C LEU A 100 -7.40 15.41 -12.20
N LYS A 101 -8.57 15.70 -12.79
CA LYS A 101 -9.21 14.80 -13.76
C LYS A 101 -8.30 14.55 -14.96
N ASN A 102 -7.72 15.61 -15.54
CA ASN A 102 -6.86 15.49 -16.71
C ASN A 102 -5.60 14.66 -16.40
N TYR A 103 -5.08 14.77 -15.17
CA TYR A 103 -3.94 13.97 -14.72
C TYR A 103 -4.30 12.48 -14.67
N CYS A 104 -5.49 12.14 -14.17
CA CYS A 104 -5.94 10.75 -14.06
C CYS A 104 -6.34 10.13 -15.41
N LEU A 105 -7.06 10.87 -16.24
CA LEU A 105 -7.62 10.35 -17.49
C LEU A 105 -6.63 10.54 -18.64
N ASP A 106 -6.50 11.77 -19.13
CA ASP A 106 -5.84 12.08 -20.38
C ASP A 106 -4.33 11.76 -20.34
N LEU A 107 -3.69 12.04 -19.20
CA LEU A 107 -2.24 11.88 -19.03
C LEU A 107 -1.84 10.50 -18.53
N PHE A 108 -2.74 9.76 -17.89
CA PHE A 108 -2.43 8.45 -17.31
C PHE A 108 -3.30 7.33 -17.90
N LYS A 109 -4.57 7.22 -17.50
CA LYS A 109 -5.42 6.08 -17.86
C LYS A 109 -5.56 5.87 -19.37
N ASP A 110 -5.67 6.94 -20.15
CA ASP A 110 -5.82 6.82 -21.60
C ASP A 110 -4.53 6.44 -22.31
N LYS A 111 -3.38 6.62 -21.66
CA LYS A 111 -2.06 6.17 -22.14
C LYS A 111 -1.77 4.71 -21.82
N LEU A 112 -2.50 4.09 -20.90
CA LEU A 112 -2.37 2.67 -20.57
C LEU A 112 -2.96 1.79 -21.68
N ILE A 113 -2.39 0.59 -21.87
CA ILE A 113 -2.77 -0.33 -22.94
C ILE A 113 -3.71 -1.42 -22.39
N GLY A 114 -4.77 -1.74 -23.13
CA GLY A 114 -5.61 -2.91 -22.87
C GLY A 114 -6.20 -2.96 -21.45
N ALA A 115 -6.06 -4.11 -20.79
CA ALA A 115 -6.60 -4.37 -19.47
C ALA A 115 -6.00 -3.47 -18.36
N CYS A 116 -4.79 -2.93 -18.56
CA CYS A 116 -4.12 -2.08 -17.57
C CYS A 116 -4.93 -0.81 -17.25
N LYS A 117 -5.77 -0.34 -18.18
CA LYS A 117 -6.70 0.77 -17.94
C LYS A 117 -7.64 0.52 -16.75
N GLY A 118 -8.00 -0.74 -16.51
CA GLY A 118 -8.90 -1.15 -15.42
C GLY A 118 -8.23 -1.10 -14.03
N TYR A 119 -6.91 -1.06 -13.97
CA TYR A 119 -6.16 -0.99 -12.72
C TYR A 119 -6.00 0.45 -12.21
N ALA A 120 -6.20 1.46 -13.06
CA ALA A 120 -6.16 2.86 -12.66
C ALA A 120 -7.48 3.26 -11.97
N LYS A 121 -7.44 3.32 -10.63
CA LYS A 121 -8.64 3.43 -9.77
C LYS A 121 -8.61 4.60 -8.79
N TYR A 122 -7.43 5.05 -8.37
CA TYR A 122 -7.30 5.93 -7.21
C TYR A 122 -6.55 7.22 -7.55
N MET A 123 -7.02 8.32 -6.96
CA MET A 123 -6.32 9.60 -6.91
C MET A 123 -6.06 9.93 -5.45
N LEU A 124 -4.82 10.28 -5.13
CA LEU A 124 -4.39 10.62 -3.78
C LEU A 124 -3.77 12.01 -3.78
N LEU A 125 -4.30 12.92 -2.97
CA LEU A 125 -3.66 14.19 -2.70
C LEU A 125 -2.92 14.11 -1.38
N VAL A 126 -1.62 14.43 -1.40
CA VAL A 126 -0.77 14.46 -0.20
C VAL A 126 -0.38 15.91 0.09
N ALA A 127 -0.62 16.36 1.32
CA ALA A 127 -0.32 17.73 1.76
C ALA A 127 -0.10 17.79 3.27
N PRO A 128 0.40 18.91 3.85
CA PRO A 128 0.54 19.03 5.30
C PRO A 128 -0.69 18.62 6.09
N ASP A 129 -1.86 19.15 5.69
CA ASP A 129 -3.18 18.83 6.21
C ASP A 129 -4.26 19.36 5.26
N PHE A 130 -5.52 18.98 5.48
CA PHE A 130 -6.68 19.37 4.68
C PHE A 130 -7.86 19.79 5.57
N PRO A 131 -8.65 20.80 5.16
CA PRO A 131 -9.90 21.12 5.85
C PRO A 131 -10.98 20.09 5.48
N GLY A 132 -11.90 19.77 6.41
CA GLY A 132 -12.92 18.74 6.21
C GLY A 132 -13.88 19.01 5.05
N GLU A 133 -14.04 20.27 4.65
CA GLU A 133 -14.84 20.70 3.50
C GLU A 133 -14.31 20.14 2.17
N THR A 134 -13.03 19.74 2.10
CA THR A 134 -12.46 19.10 0.90
C THR A 134 -13.15 17.79 0.54
N GLU A 135 -13.73 17.08 1.52
CA GLU A 135 -14.43 15.81 1.31
C GLU A 135 -15.65 15.96 0.37
N GLY A 136 -16.24 17.16 0.31
CA GLY A 136 -17.32 17.48 -0.64
C GLY A 136 -16.91 17.35 -2.12
N CYS A 137 -15.61 17.29 -2.41
CA CYS A 137 -15.09 17.12 -3.76
C CYS A 137 -15.08 15.65 -4.24
N CYS A 138 -15.03 14.69 -3.33
CA CYS A 138 -14.76 13.28 -3.65
C CYS A 138 -15.83 12.69 -4.57
N ARG A 139 -17.10 12.85 -4.20
CA ARG A 139 -18.24 12.37 -5.00
C ARG A 139 -18.23 12.95 -6.41
N ARG A 140 -18.07 14.27 -6.51
CA ARG A 140 -18.00 14.96 -7.81
C ARG A 140 -16.85 14.45 -8.67
N PHE A 141 -15.68 14.26 -8.08
CA PHE A 141 -14.51 13.74 -8.79
C PHE A 141 -14.75 12.32 -9.31
N LYS A 142 -15.35 11.46 -8.50
CA LYS A 142 -15.71 10.10 -8.89
C LYS A 142 -16.75 10.07 -10.00
N ASP A 143 -17.78 10.92 -9.92
CA ASP A 143 -18.82 11.00 -10.94
C ASP A 143 -18.26 11.39 -12.32
N ILE A 144 -17.20 12.22 -12.38
CA ILE A 144 -16.59 12.67 -13.64
C ILE A 144 -15.43 11.81 -14.15
N THR A 145 -14.79 11.01 -13.29
CA THR A 145 -13.57 10.25 -13.65
C THR A 145 -13.69 8.73 -13.49
N GLY A 146 -14.59 8.29 -12.61
CA GLY A 146 -14.63 6.92 -12.09
C GLY A 146 -13.54 6.61 -11.06
N PHE A 147 -12.61 7.53 -10.76
CA PHE A 147 -11.58 7.36 -9.74
C PHE A 147 -12.11 7.72 -8.36
N ARG A 148 -11.63 7.04 -7.32
CA ARG A 148 -11.85 7.46 -5.94
C ARG A 148 -10.76 8.44 -5.53
N LEU A 149 -11.16 9.61 -5.02
CA LEU A 149 -10.25 10.64 -4.54
C LEU A 149 -10.17 10.62 -3.02
N SER A 150 -8.96 10.49 -2.47
CA SER A 150 -8.71 10.57 -1.04
C SER A 150 -7.63 11.63 -0.74
N PHE A 151 -7.68 12.19 0.47
CA PHE A 151 -6.72 13.20 0.92
C PHE A 151 -5.90 12.64 2.09
N LEU A 152 -4.58 12.67 1.97
CA LEU A 152 -3.67 12.08 2.94
C LEU A 152 -2.78 13.16 3.57
N PRO A 153 -3.06 13.57 4.82
CA PRO A 153 -2.20 14.46 5.56
C PRO A 153 -0.82 13.84 5.79
N VAL A 154 0.24 14.65 5.74
CA VAL A 154 1.63 14.24 5.98
C VAL A 154 1.81 13.54 7.33
N PRO A 155 1.25 14.03 8.46
CA PRO A 155 1.37 13.31 9.74
C PRO A 155 0.79 11.89 9.69
N VAL A 156 -0.30 11.69 8.94
CA VAL A 156 -0.97 10.39 8.81
C VAL A 156 -0.15 9.44 7.94
N LEU A 157 0.42 9.92 6.83
CA LEU A 157 1.36 9.13 6.01
C LEU A 157 2.61 8.74 6.81
N LEU A 158 3.19 9.69 7.56
CA LEU A 158 4.35 9.42 8.40
C LEU A 158 4.04 8.35 9.47
N LYS A 159 2.86 8.44 10.10
CA LYS A 159 2.40 7.42 11.06
C LYS A 159 2.28 6.04 10.42
N LEU A 160 1.68 5.95 9.23
CA LEU A 160 1.57 4.71 8.46
C LEU A 160 2.94 4.09 8.16
N VAL A 161 3.88 4.90 7.67
CA VAL A 161 5.26 4.44 7.37
C VAL A 161 5.96 3.93 8.62
N ASN A 162 5.93 4.70 9.71
CA ASN A 162 6.55 4.28 10.98
C ASN A 162 5.95 2.97 11.50
N ARG A 163 4.62 2.87 11.51
CA ARG A 163 3.93 1.67 11.99
C ARG A 163 4.25 0.45 11.12
N TYR A 164 4.30 0.64 9.80
CA TYR A 164 4.69 -0.42 8.87
C TYR A 164 6.12 -0.88 9.07
N ARG A 165 7.08 0.04 9.25
CA ARG A 165 8.49 -0.34 9.47
C ARG A 165 8.75 -0.94 10.85
N GLU A 166 7.95 -0.60 11.85
CA GLU A 166 7.95 -1.30 13.14
C GLU A 166 7.34 -2.71 13.04
N THR A 167 6.28 -2.87 12.26
CA THR A 167 5.52 -4.13 12.15
C THR A 167 5.05 -4.33 10.70
N PRO A 168 5.88 -4.92 9.81
CA PRO A 168 5.60 -5.01 8.37
C PRO A 168 4.62 -6.15 8.08
N ILE A 169 3.35 -5.93 8.43
CA ILE A 169 2.28 -6.91 8.28
C ILE A 169 1.25 -6.51 7.21
N LEU A 170 1.29 -5.27 6.72
CA LEU A 170 0.35 -4.80 5.69
C LEU A 170 0.86 -5.17 4.29
N ASN A 171 0.13 -6.03 3.59
CA ASN A 171 0.36 -6.22 2.15
C ASN A 171 -0.43 -5.20 1.30
N HIS A 172 -0.19 -5.22 -0.01
CA HIS A 172 -0.85 -4.29 -0.94
C HIS A 172 -2.36 -4.49 -1.07
N ASP A 173 -2.91 -5.67 -0.79
CA ASP A 173 -4.35 -5.90 -0.76
C ASP A 173 -4.98 -5.29 0.51
N TRP A 174 -4.36 -5.50 1.67
CA TRP A 174 -4.86 -5.04 2.96
C TRP A 174 -4.70 -3.54 3.20
N ILE A 175 -3.76 -2.89 2.51
CA ILE A 175 -3.63 -1.43 2.51
C ILE A 175 -4.56 -0.74 1.49
N GLU A 176 -5.06 -1.44 0.46
CA GLU A 176 -5.92 -0.83 -0.58
C GLU A 176 -7.15 -0.09 0.02
N PRO A 177 -7.87 -0.63 1.03
CA PRO A 177 -8.99 0.07 1.68
C PRO A 177 -8.63 1.45 2.22
N PHE A 178 -7.37 1.71 2.56
CA PHE A 178 -6.89 3.01 3.01
C PHE A 178 -7.08 4.09 1.94
N PHE A 179 -6.84 3.76 0.67
CA PHE A 179 -6.99 4.69 -0.46
C PHE A 179 -8.44 4.80 -0.95
N GLN A 180 -9.31 3.88 -0.54
CA GLN A 180 -10.72 3.83 -0.93
C GLN A 180 -11.65 4.73 -0.10
N LYS A 181 -11.14 5.39 0.96
CA LYS A 181 -11.96 6.08 1.97
C LYS A 181 -12.76 7.28 1.42
N GLU A 182 -12.37 7.87 0.30
CA GLU A 182 -13.05 9.01 -0.33
C GLU A 182 -13.22 10.22 0.60
N ARG A 183 -12.23 10.49 1.45
CA ARG A 183 -12.24 11.57 2.44
C ARG A 183 -10.84 11.97 2.90
N VAL A 184 -10.74 12.88 3.86
CA VAL A 184 -9.48 13.12 4.58
C VAL A 184 -9.20 11.91 5.47
N ILE A 185 -8.09 11.24 5.20
CA ILE A 185 -7.66 10.06 5.94
C ILE A 185 -7.08 10.52 7.28
N LYS A 186 -7.44 9.82 8.35
CA LYS A 186 -7.11 10.18 9.73
C LYS A 186 -6.15 9.16 10.33
N GLU A 187 -5.44 9.53 11.39
CA GLU A 187 -4.53 8.61 12.09
C GLU A 187 -5.21 7.34 12.60
N LYS A 188 -6.51 7.41 12.94
CA LYS A 188 -7.29 6.24 13.33
C LYS A 188 -7.47 5.22 12.19
N ASP A 189 -7.45 5.68 10.94
CA ASP A 189 -7.55 4.79 9.77
C ASP A 189 -6.30 3.93 9.63
N VAL A 190 -5.15 4.41 10.11
CA VAL A 190 -3.92 3.61 10.19
C VAL A 190 -4.11 2.48 11.20
N GLU A 191 -4.58 2.79 12.41
CA GLU A 191 -4.81 1.73 13.41
C GLU A 191 -5.86 0.73 12.94
N GLU A 192 -6.96 1.20 12.34
CA GLU A 192 -8.03 0.34 11.81
C GLU A 192 -7.50 -0.70 10.80
N ILE A 193 -6.58 -0.34 9.89
CA ILE A 193 -6.04 -1.29 8.91
C ILE A 193 -5.04 -2.28 9.55
N PHE A 194 -4.25 -1.84 10.54
CA PHE A 194 -3.34 -2.74 11.26
C PHE A 194 -4.11 -3.72 12.14
N GLU A 195 -5.10 -3.26 12.91
CA GLU A 195 -5.95 -4.14 13.71
C GLU A 195 -6.69 -5.17 12.86
N HIS A 196 -7.22 -4.75 11.70
CA HIS A 196 -7.86 -5.67 10.77
C HIS A 196 -6.87 -6.74 10.29
N THR A 197 -5.67 -6.31 9.90
CA THR A 197 -4.62 -7.18 9.40
C THR A 197 -4.16 -8.19 10.45
N GLU A 198 -4.01 -7.78 11.71
CA GLU A 198 -3.68 -8.71 12.79
C GLU A 198 -4.76 -9.79 12.96
N ARG A 199 -6.04 -9.40 12.90
CA ARG A 199 -7.15 -10.37 12.96
C ARG A 199 -7.14 -11.33 11.78
N GLU A 200 -6.87 -10.85 10.57
CA GLU A 200 -6.77 -11.72 9.38
C GLU A 200 -5.62 -12.72 9.51
N ILE A 201 -4.47 -12.29 10.03
CA ILE A 201 -3.32 -13.17 10.30
C ILE A 201 -3.67 -14.24 11.33
N ASP A 202 -4.36 -13.87 12.42
CA ASP A 202 -4.80 -14.83 13.45
C ASP A 202 -5.78 -15.85 12.86
N LEU A 203 -6.77 -15.39 12.07
CA LEU A 203 -7.73 -16.27 11.39
C LEU A 203 -7.06 -17.18 10.35
N LEU A 204 -6.07 -16.69 9.60
CA LEU A 204 -5.25 -17.50 8.70
C LEU A 204 -4.50 -18.59 9.48
N SER A 205 -3.89 -18.21 10.59
CA SER A 205 -3.14 -19.15 11.45
C SER A 205 -4.04 -20.24 12.02
N GLU A 206 -5.24 -19.90 12.49
CA GLU A 206 -6.23 -20.86 13.00
C GLU A 206 -6.72 -21.81 11.90
N ARG A 207 -7.03 -21.28 10.70
CA ARG A 207 -7.43 -22.09 9.54
C ARG A 207 -6.34 -23.08 9.14
N LEU A 208 -5.09 -22.61 9.04
CA LEU A 208 -3.94 -23.44 8.71
C LEU A 208 -3.70 -24.54 9.75
N CYS A 209 -3.75 -24.20 11.04
CA CYS A 209 -3.62 -25.16 12.13
C CYS A 209 -4.71 -26.23 12.08
N THR A 210 -5.95 -25.82 11.83
CA THR A 210 -7.10 -26.74 11.73
C THR A 210 -6.92 -27.70 10.56
N LYS A 211 -6.55 -27.17 9.39
CA LYS A 211 -6.35 -27.95 8.17
C LYS A 211 -5.18 -28.93 8.28
N LEU A 212 -4.08 -28.49 8.88
CA LEU A 212 -2.95 -29.35 9.24
C LEU A 212 -3.40 -30.50 10.15
N ARG A 213 -4.13 -30.20 11.24
CA ARG A 213 -4.64 -31.23 12.16
C ARG A 213 -5.55 -32.24 11.46
N GLU A 214 -6.46 -31.77 10.61
CA GLU A 214 -7.34 -32.63 9.82
C GLU A 214 -6.54 -33.59 8.92
N ARG A 215 -5.51 -33.08 8.25
CA ARG A 215 -4.64 -33.90 7.40
C ARG A 215 -3.85 -34.93 8.19
N PHE A 216 -3.23 -34.54 9.30
CA PHE A 216 -2.53 -35.50 10.16
C PHE A 216 -3.46 -36.55 10.77
N ASN A 217 -4.71 -36.19 11.09
CA ASN A 217 -5.74 -37.15 11.53
C ASN A 217 -6.13 -38.13 10.40
N GLN A 218 -6.22 -37.67 9.16
CA GLN A 218 -6.47 -38.57 8.02
C GLN A 218 -5.30 -39.53 7.81
N PHE A 219 -4.05 -39.04 7.88
CA PHE A 219 -2.87 -39.90 7.73
C PHE A 219 -2.73 -40.94 8.84
N SER A 220 -3.03 -40.58 10.09
CA SER A 220 -2.97 -41.52 11.21
C SER A 220 -4.02 -42.65 11.11
N GLN A 221 -5.15 -42.40 10.44
CA GLN A 221 -6.16 -43.43 10.17
C GLN A 221 -5.75 -44.41 9.06
N ILE A 222 -4.82 -44.01 8.19
CA ILE A 222 -4.35 -44.82 7.05
C ILE A 222 -3.11 -45.64 7.42
N SER A 223 -2.29 -45.17 8.36
CA SER A 223 -1.11 -45.92 8.82
C SER A 223 -1.51 -47.10 9.72
N GLY A 224 -1.24 -48.33 9.27
CA GLY A 224 -1.53 -49.55 10.05
C GLY A 224 -0.75 -49.70 11.36
N ASP A 225 0.29 -48.90 11.57
CA ASP A 225 1.00 -48.76 12.85
C ASP A 225 0.61 -47.41 13.49
N ALA A 226 -0.26 -47.46 14.50
CA ALA A 226 -0.84 -46.29 15.18
C ALA A 226 0.20 -45.37 15.89
N ALA A 227 1.49 -45.71 15.84
CA ALA A 227 2.57 -44.96 16.48
C ALA A 227 3.43 -44.14 15.49
N PHE A 228 3.30 -44.33 14.17
CA PHE A 228 4.17 -43.67 13.19
C PHE A 228 3.41 -43.22 11.94
N ILE A 229 3.40 -41.91 11.70
CA ILE A 229 2.96 -41.34 10.42
C ILE A 229 4.16 -41.34 9.48
N LYS A 230 4.10 -42.15 8.41
CA LYS A 230 5.12 -42.14 7.36
C LYS A 230 4.83 -41.00 6.38
N LEU A 231 5.55 -39.89 6.53
CA LEU A 231 5.49 -38.75 5.60
C LEU A 231 6.44 -39.03 4.43
N ASP A 232 5.90 -39.41 3.28
CA ASP A 232 6.68 -39.41 2.03
C ASP A 232 6.61 -38.03 1.35
N MET A 233 7.44 -37.84 0.32
CA MET A 233 7.51 -36.55 -0.39
C MET A 233 6.20 -36.18 -1.08
N ASN A 234 5.34 -37.14 -1.43
CA ASN A 234 4.04 -36.86 -2.04
C ASN A 234 3.07 -36.29 -0.99
N VAL A 235 3.07 -36.89 0.20
CA VAL A 235 2.29 -36.40 1.35
C VAL A 235 2.74 -34.99 1.74
N VAL A 236 4.07 -34.76 1.84
CA VAL A 236 4.61 -33.42 2.15
C VAL A 236 4.22 -32.40 1.07
N SER A 237 4.34 -32.75 -0.21
CA SER A 237 3.99 -31.84 -1.31
C SER A 237 2.50 -31.52 -1.32
N SER A 238 1.62 -32.51 -1.13
CA SER A 238 0.17 -32.32 -1.05
C SER A 238 -0.24 -31.42 0.13
N VAL A 239 0.39 -31.61 1.29
CA VAL A 239 0.13 -30.74 2.46
C VAL A 239 0.61 -29.31 2.19
N LEU A 240 1.76 -29.13 1.55
CA LEU A 240 2.27 -27.81 1.19
C LEU A 240 1.34 -27.11 0.19
N GLU A 241 0.93 -27.78 -0.89
CA GLU A 241 -0.01 -27.24 -1.88
C GLU A 241 -1.31 -26.74 -1.22
N GLU A 242 -1.85 -27.50 -0.28
CA GLU A 242 -3.04 -27.11 0.46
C GLU A 242 -2.82 -25.92 1.38
N ILE A 243 -1.70 -25.88 2.10
CA ILE A 243 -1.31 -24.74 2.93
C ILE A 243 -1.21 -23.47 2.08
N ILE A 244 -0.59 -23.56 0.90
CA ILE A 244 -0.44 -22.43 -0.02
C ILE A 244 -1.79 -21.99 -0.58
N SER A 245 -2.68 -22.94 -0.87
CA SER A 245 -4.03 -22.62 -1.33
C SER A 245 -4.83 -21.82 -0.30
N GLU A 246 -4.63 -22.08 1.00
CA GLU A 246 -5.24 -21.31 2.08
C GLU A 246 -4.60 -19.93 2.28
N MET A 247 -3.38 -19.73 1.79
CA MET A 247 -2.62 -18.48 1.89
C MET A 247 -2.52 -17.75 0.54
N SER A 248 -3.48 -17.94 -0.36
CA SER A 248 -3.46 -17.30 -1.69
C SER A 248 -3.41 -15.76 -1.64
N GLU A 249 -3.78 -15.17 -0.50
CA GLU A 249 -3.68 -13.73 -0.20
C GLU A 249 -2.26 -13.28 0.19
N LEU A 250 -1.38 -14.22 0.56
CA LEU A 250 0.00 -13.99 1.00
C LEU A 250 1.05 -14.61 0.08
N VAL A 251 0.62 -15.49 -0.83
CA VAL A 251 1.48 -16.25 -1.72
C VAL A 251 0.91 -16.17 -3.13
N ILE A 252 1.67 -15.57 -4.04
CA ILE A 252 1.39 -15.64 -5.48
C ILE A 252 2.11 -16.87 -6.04
N PRO A 253 1.40 -17.94 -6.42
CA PRO A 253 2.05 -19.11 -7.02
C PRO A 253 2.60 -18.76 -8.40
N GLU A 254 3.92 -18.75 -8.56
CA GLU A 254 4.57 -18.70 -9.88
C GLU A 254 4.71 -20.11 -10.46
N ARG A 255 3.97 -20.42 -11.52
CA ARG A 255 4.23 -21.63 -12.32
C ARG A 255 5.37 -21.38 -13.31
N LYS A 256 6.57 -21.89 -13.02
CA LYS A 256 7.67 -21.99 -13.98
C LYS A 256 7.98 -23.46 -14.32
N GLY A 257 7.35 -23.98 -15.37
CA GLY A 257 7.69 -25.29 -15.94
C GLY A 257 7.11 -26.49 -15.18
N ILE A 258 7.88 -27.59 -15.09
CA ILE A 258 7.48 -28.90 -14.52
C ILE A 258 7.58 -28.93 -12.97
N VAL A 259 8.08 -27.85 -12.36
CA VAL A 259 8.27 -27.75 -10.91
C VAL A 259 7.49 -26.54 -10.42
N ASP A 260 6.57 -26.76 -9.48
CA ASP A 260 5.88 -25.68 -8.78
C ASP A 260 6.87 -25.03 -7.81
N TYR A 261 7.16 -23.74 -8.02
CA TYR A 261 7.95 -22.94 -7.09
C TYR A 261 7.00 -22.05 -6.28
N ILE A 262 7.19 -22.06 -4.97
CA ILE A 262 6.42 -21.24 -4.04
C ILE A 262 7.35 -20.11 -3.64
N ASN A 263 7.20 -18.97 -4.30
CA ASN A 263 7.86 -17.76 -3.82
C ASN A 263 7.10 -17.27 -2.59
N ILE A 264 7.61 -17.66 -1.43
CA ILE A 264 7.24 -17.02 -0.18
C ILE A 264 7.89 -15.64 -0.22
N GLU A 265 7.09 -14.57 -0.36
CA GLU A 265 7.60 -13.21 -0.32
C GLU A 265 8.25 -12.97 1.06
N HIS A 266 9.58 -12.80 1.03
CA HIS A 266 10.44 -12.65 2.21
C HIS A 266 10.17 -11.34 2.98
N ASP A 267 9.41 -10.41 2.39
CA ASP A 267 9.21 -9.05 2.92
C ASP A 267 8.25 -9.01 4.13
N TYR A 268 7.42 -10.05 4.33
CA TYR A 268 6.48 -10.15 5.46
C TYR A 268 6.94 -11.13 6.57
N TYR A 269 8.23 -11.10 6.91
CA TYR A 269 8.80 -12.02 7.91
C TYR A 269 8.00 -12.08 9.22
N GLU A 270 7.46 -10.96 9.70
CA GLU A 270 6.67 -10.94 10.93
C GLU A 270 5.30 -11.64 10.77
N ILE A 271 4.69 -11.62 9.58
CA ILE A 271 3.50 -12.44 9.30
C ILE A 271 3.86 -13.92 9.40
N TRP A 272 4.91 -14.35 8.69
CA TRP A 272 5.38 -15.73 8.69
C TRP A 272 5.75 -16.23 10.08
N LYS A 273 6.43 -15.39 10.88
CA LYS A 273 6.81 -15.71 12.26
C LYS A 273 5.60 -15.87 13.19
N ARG A 274 4.47 -15.21 12.91
CA ARG A 274 3.22 -15.42 13.66
C ARG A 274 2.52 -16.70 13.19
N ILE A 275 2.44 -16.93 11.88
CA ILE A 275 1.80 -18.13 11.30
C ILE A 275 2.54 -19.43 11.66
N LEU A 276 3.88 -19.40 11.72
CA LEU A 276 4.72 -20.58 11.94
C LEU A 276 5.01 -20.89 13.42
N LYS A 277 4.44 -20.13 14.36
CA LYS A 277 4.56 -20.39 15.81
C LYS A 277 3.51 -21.37 16.29
#